data_AF-A0A9C6XTE4-F1
#
_entry.id   AF-A0A9C6XTE4-F1
#
_cell.length_a   1.000
_cell.length_b   1.000
_cell.length_c   1.000
_cell.angle_alpha   90.00
_cell.angle_beta   90.00
_cell.angle_gamma   90.00
#
_symmetry.space_group_name_H-M   'P 1'
#
loop_
_entity.id
_entity.type
_entity.pdbx_description
1 polymer ?
#
loop_
_entity_poly.entity_id
_entity_poly.type
_entity_poly.pdbx_seq_one_letter_code
_entity_poly.pdbx_strand_id
1 'polypeptide(L)'
;MREDIVAAQSANVNTGIGLTIDPLVFGDYPEAVRGFRGSFTEEEKKLIKGRIDFVGINIYGGQNASASGGGGGGGGKGPGGFGDPGSSWVLREMPLWIKNRYETKETKLPIFITENGINAAGKTSPLDDWDERAVQASTFLRELAAGINENGTNVVGYTMWSLLDTFEFHSYGNWGVVHVDFTSNNRTRTLKKSWTFFKRLTSTNVVPFVEAGSDPFPDDSGSSSAHLISSSLFALTALIVINTTNIFP
;
A
#
# COMPACT_ATOMS: atom_id res chain seq x y z
N MET A 1 -21.86 -15.35 4.18
CA MET A 1 -21.77 -13.87 4.31
C MET A 1 -21.32 -13.44 5.72
N ARG A 2 -22.12 -13.61 6.79
CA ARG A 2 -21.68 -13.19 8.15
C ARG A 2 -20.46 -13.97 8.65
N GLU A 3 -20.42 -15.27 8.37
CA GLU A 3 -19.31 -16.15 8.73
C GLU A 3 -18.03 -15.83 7.93
N ASP A 4 -18.17 -15.45 6.65
CA ASP A 4 -17.01 -15.06 5.82
C ASP A 4 -16.41 -13.72 6.25
N ILE A 5 -17.24 -12.77 6.71
CA ILE A 5 -16.75 -11.53 7.33
C ILE A 5 -15.93 -11.84 8.59
N VAL A 6 -16.42 -12.75 9.44
CA VAL A 6 -15.67 -13.21 10.62
C VAL A 6 -14.39 -13.92 10.22
N ALA A 7 -14.41 -14.72 9.16
CA ALA A 7 -13.21 -15.38 8.62
C ALA A 7 -12.18 -14.34 8.13
N ALA A 8 -12.60 -13.31 7.39
CA ALA A 8 -11.72 -12.24 6.91
C ALA A 8 -11.13 -11.42 8.06
N GLN A 9 -11.95 -11.05 9.05
CA GLN A 9 -11.45 -10.38 10.26
C GLN A 9 -10.45 -11.25 11.02
N SER A 10 -10.77 -12.53 11.20
CA SER A 10 -9.90 -13.49 11.87
C SER A 10 -8.59 -13.68 11.10
N ALA A 11 -8.60 -13.67 9.77
CA ALA A 11 -7.38 -13.73 8.97
C ALA A 11 -6.51 -12.49 9.20
N ASN A 12 -7.07 -11.28 9.10
CA ASN A 12 -6.31 -10.05 9.36
C ASN A 12 -5.68 -10.02 10.76
N VAL A 13 -6.39 -10.53 11.77
CA VAL A 13 -5.89 -10.58 13.15
C VAL A 13 -4.87 -11.71 13.35
N ASN A 14 -5.23 -12.94 13.01
CA ASN A 14 -4.53 -14.15 13.46
C ASN A 14 -3.43 -14.61 12.49
N THR A 15 -3.48 -14.20 11.22
CA THR A 15 -2.48 -14.59 10.21
C THR A 15 -1.88 -13.41 9.46
N GLY A 16 -2.51 -12.24 9.51
CA GLY A 16 -2.06 -11.01 8.90
C GLY A 16 -1.45 -10.02 9.88
N ILE A 17 -1.74 -8.73 9.65
CA ILE A 17 -1.12 -7.60 10.34
C ILE A 17 -1.35 -7.57 11.86
N GLY A 18 -2.40 -8.23 12.37
CA GLY A 18 -2.63 -8.33 13.82
C GLY A 18 -1.51 -9.06 14.56
N LEU A 19 -0.80 -9.99 13.91
CA LEU A 19 0.37 -10.65 14.51
C LEU A 19 1.51 -9.68 14.84
N THR A 20 1.59 -8.55 14.14
CA THR A 20 2.61 -7.53 14.34
C THR A 20 2.09 -6.36 15.18
N ILE A 21 0.85 -5.91 14.95
CA ILE A 21 0.31 -4.70 15.58
C ILE A 21 -0.31 -4.99 16.96
N ASP A 22 -0.98 -6.14 17.17
CA ASP A 22 -1.59 -6.46 18.48
C ASP A 22 -0.55 -6.46 19.62
N PRO A 23 0.66 -7.03 19.47
CA PRO A 23 1.70 -6.92 20.50
C PRO A 23 2.07 -5.49 20.86
N LEU A 24 2.11 -4.59 19.87
CA LEU A 24 2.47 -3.18 20.08
C LEU A 24 1.32 -2.39 20.73
N VAL A 25 0.06 -2.72 20.44
CA VAL A 25 -1.10 -1.98 20.97
C VAL A 25 -1.61 -2.59 22.28
N PHE A 26 -1.83 -3.90 22.29
CA PHE A 26 -2.44 -4.62 23.42
C PHE A 26 -1.41 -5.23 24.37
N GLY A 27 -0.17 -5.44 23.90
CA GLY A 27 0.93 -6.00 24.67
C GLY A 27 1.10 -7.50 24.50
N ASP A 28 0.34 -8.16 23.63
CA ASP A 28 0.56 -9.58 23.34
C ASP A 28 0.03 -9.96 21.96
N TYR A 29 0.35 -11.16 21.48
CA TYR A 29 -0.26 -11.71 20.28
C TYR A 29 -1.78 -11.80 20.42
N PRO A 30 -2.52 -11.89 19.30
CA PRO A 30 -3.94 -12.21 19.35
C PRO A 30 -4.19 -13.50 20.15
N GLU A 31 -5.21 -13.50 21.00
CA GLU A 31 -5.49 -14.60 21.93
C GLU A 31 -5.58 -15.96 21.21
N ALA A 32 -6.24 -15.99 20.05
CA ALA A 32 -6.48 -17.20 19.27
C ALA A 32 -5.20 -17.91 18.79
N VAL A 33 -4.04 -17.22 18.73
CA VAL A 33 -2.78 -17.80 18.27
C VAL A 33 -1.76 -18.05 19.40
N ARG A 34 -2.05 -17.63 20.63
CA ARG A 34 -1.11 -17.75 21.76
C ARG A 34 -0.78 -19.20 22.12
N GLY A 35 -1.73 -20.12 21.93
CA GLY A 35 -1.47 -21.55 22.15
C GLY A 35 -0.36 -22.13 21.26
N PHE A 36 -0.14 -21.52 20.09
CA PHE A 36 0.90 -21.95 19.14
C PHE A 36 2.12 -21.02 19.14
N ARG A 37 1.92 -19.71 19.25
CA ARG A 37 3.00 -18.69 19.22
C ARG A 37 3.61 -18.40 20.59
N GLY A 38 2.98 -18.86 21.67
CA GLY A 38 3.30 -18.47 23.03
C GLY A 38 2.69 -17.11 23.41
N SER A 39 3.14 -16.58 24.55
CA SER A 39 2.78 -15.26 25.06
C SER A 39 4.03 -14.59 25.58
N PHE A 40 4.07 -13.27 25.51
CA PHE A 40 5.17 -12.51 26.06
C PHE A 40 5.19 -12.58 27.60
N THR A 41 6.37 -12.54 28.20
CA THR A 41 6.54 -12.34 29.65
C THR A 41 6.12 -10.93 30.04
N GLU A 42 5.81 -10.69 31.31
CA GLU A 42 5.43 -9.34 31.77
C GLU A 42 6.53 -8.28 31.53
N GLU A 43 7.80 -8.69 31.57
CA GLU A 43 8.95 -7.86 31.21
C GLU A 43 8.94 -7.50 29.72
N GLU A 44 8.71 -8.48 28.84
CA GLU A 44 8.62 -8.26 27.39
C GLU A 44 7.43 -7.37 27.01
N LYS A 45 6.26 -7.57 27.64
CA LYS A 45 5.08 -6.72 27.41
C LYS A 45 5.38 -5.26 27.72
N LYS A 46 6.10 -4.97 28.81
CA LYS A 46 6.51 -3.61 29.18
C LYS A 46 7.49 -2.99 28.18
N LEU A 47 8.27 -3.81 27.49
CA LEU A 47 9.21 -3.33 26.47
C LEU A 47 8.49 -2.94 25.17
N ILE A 48 7.52 -3.73 24.72
CA ILE A 48 6.91 -3.58 23.39
C ILE A 48 5.60 -2.78 23.37
N LYS A 49 4.79 -2.84 24.43
CA LYS A 49 3.47 -2.20 24.44
C LYS A 49 3.61 -0.69 24.41
N GLY A 50 2.85 -0.05 23.51
CA GLY A 50 2.89 1.38 23.26
C GLY A 50 4.10 1.86 22.45
N ARG A 51 4.96 0.96 21.95
CA ARG A 51 6.11 1.31 21.10
C ARG A 51 5.71 1.39 19.62
N ILE A 52 4.71 2.19 19.32
CA ILE A 52 4.21 2.39 17.96
C ILE A 52 3.78 3.84 17.76
N ASP A 53 4.46 4.53 16.84
CA ASP A 53 4.14 5.91 16.47
C ASP A 53 3.26 5.98 15.20
N PHE A 54 3.37 4.98 14.33
CA PHE A 54 2.57 4.82 13.12
C PHE A 54 2.61 3.37 12.62
N VAL A 55 1.70 3.02 11.71
CA VAL A 55 1.67 1.72 11.01
C VAL A 55 2.21 1.91 9.60
N GLY A 56 3.34 1.27 9.29
CA GLY A 56 3.80 1.07 7.91
C GLY A 56 3.19 -0.20 7.34
N ILE A 57 2.53 -0.13 6.18
CA ILE A 57 1.90 -1.29 5.54
C ILE A 57 2.12 -1.32 4.04
N ASN A 58 2.56 -2.49 3.55
CA ASN A 58 2.65 -2.79 2.13
C ASN A 58 1.32 -3.38 1.67
N ILE A 59 0.67 -2.75 0.69
CA ILE A 59 -0.63 -3.20 0.19
C ILE A 59 -0.54 -3.35 -1.32
N TYR A 60 -0.53 -4.60 -1.78
CA TYR A 60 -0.50 -4.92 -3.21
C TYR A 60 -1.83 -5.48 -3.73
N GLY A 61 -2.67 -6.03 -2.86
CA GLY A 61 -3.94 -6.67 -3.24
C GLY A 61 -4.59 -7.34 -2.03
N GLY A 62 -5.71 -8.02 -2.28
CA GLY A 62 -6.54 -8.65 -1.24
C GLY A 62 -6.54 -10.17 -1.34
N GLN A 63 -6.98 -10.83 -0.27
CA GLN A 63 -7.26 -12.25 -0.29
C GLN A 63 -8.70 -12.50 0.12
N ASN A 64 -9.37 -13.42 -0.57
CA ASN A 64 -10.68 -13.90 -0.15
C ASN A 64 -10.51 -14.84 1.05
N ALA A 65 -11.27 -14.59 2.10
CA ALA A 65 -11.42 -15.51 3.22
C ALA A 65 -12.80 -16.15 3.17
N SER A 66 -12.87 -17.45 3.47
CA SER A 66 -14.12 -18.21 3.52
C SER A 66 -14.15 -19.05 4.78
N ALA A 67 -15.29 -19.08 5.46
CA ALA A 67 -15.49 -19.89 6.65
C ALA A 67 -15.44 -21.40 6.36
N SER A 68 -15.68 -21.82 5.11
CA SER A 68 -15.66 -23.23 4.70
C SER A 68 -14.27 -23.74 4.30
N GLY A 69 -13.19 -22.98 4.53
CA GLY A 69 -11.81 -23.42 4.29
C GLY A 69 -11.30 -23.22 2.85
N GLY A 70 -12.01 -22.42 2.04
CA GLY A 70 -11.63 -22.10 0.65
C GLY A 70 -10.88 -20.78 0.45
N GLY A 71 -10.42 -20.12 1.51
CA GLY A 71 -9.75 -18.82 1.46
C GLY A 71 -8.31 -18.92 0.96
N GLY A 72 -8.12 -19.24 -0.31
CA GLY A 72 -6.80 -19.46 -0.91
C GLY A 72 -6.82 -19.12 -2.39
N GLY A 73 -7.00 -17.84 -2.73
CA GLY A 73 -7.08 -17.43 -4.12
C GLY A 73 -7.23 -15.93 -4.28
N GLY A 74 -6.17 -15.19 -3.93
CA GLY A 74 -6.05 -13.76 -4.21
C GLY A 74 -4.61 -13.25 -4.29
N GLY A 75 -3.63 -14.05 -3.87
CA GLY A 75 -2.20 -13.68 -3.98
C GLY A 75 -1.56 -13.97 -5.34
N GLY A 76 -2.34 -14.34 -6.35
CA GLY A 76 -1.85 -14.63 -7.71
C GLY A 76 -1.89 -13.41 -8.62
N LYS A 77 -1.14 -13.44 -9.72
CA LYS A 77 -1.38 -12.57 -10.87
C LYS A 77 -2.67 -13.04 -11.57
N GLY A 78 -3.79 -12.38 -11.32
CA GLY A 78 -5.11 -12.70 -11.88
C GLY A 78 -6.17 -11.67 -11.48
N PRO A 79 -7.40 -11.74 -12.01
CA PRO A 79 -8.48 -10.80 -11.66
C PRO A 79 -8.72 -10.77 -10.15
N GLY A 80 -8.68 -9.59 -9.54
CA GLY A 80 -8.76 -9.41 -8.09
C GLY A 80 -7.47 -9.74 -7.31
N GLY A 81 -6.37 -10.00 -8.01
CA GLY A 81 -5.06 -10.33 -7.45
C GLY A 81 -4.14 -9.13 -7.20
N PHE A 82 -2.84 -9.39 -7.02
CA PHE A 82 -1.85 -8.34 -6.74
C PHE A 82 -1.71 -7.35 -7.90
N GLY A 83 -1.94 -6.07 -7.60
CA GLY A 83 -1.88 -4.96 -8.55
C GLY A 83 -3.03 -4.92 -9.55
N ASP A 84 -3.99 -5.85 -9.47
CA ASP A 84 -5.13 -5.86 -10.37
C ASP A 84 -6.12 -4.74 -10.01
N PRO A 85 -6.60 -3.90 -10.95
CA PRO A 85 -7.56 -2.84 -10.66
C PRO A 85 -8.83 -3.32 -9.94
N GLY A 86 -9.24 -4.58 -10.12
CA GLY A 86 -10.36 -5.21 -9.42
C GLY A 86 -10.12 -5.43 -7.92
N SER A 87 -8.87 -5.32 -7.44
CA SER A 87 -8.53 -5.37 -6.01
C SER A 87 -8.27 -4.00 -5.39
N SER A 88 -8.45 -2.90 -6.12
CA SER A 88 -8.16 -1.53 -5.66
C SER A 88 -8.83 -1.12 -4.35
N TRP A 89 -10.01 -1.67 -4.05
CA TRP A 89 -10.77 -1.44 -2.81
C TRP A 89 -9.93 -1.71 -1.54
N VAL A 90 -8.86 -2.50 -1.62
CA VAL A 90 -7.97 -2.82 -0.49
C VAL A 90 -7.29 -1.57 0.09
N LEU A 91 -7.02 -0.55 -0.73
CA LEU A 91 -6.44 0.71 -0.24
C LEU A 91 -7.44 1.58 0.52
N ARG A 92 -8.74 1.31 0.39
CA ARG A 92 -9.78 1.88 1.25
C ARG A 92 -9.96 1.05 2.51
N GLU A 93 -10.19 -0.26 2.32
CA GLU A 93 -10.67 -1.15 3.38
C GLU A 93 -9.61 -1.46 4.43
N MET A 94 -8.35 -1.63 4.05
CA MET A 94 -7.31 -1.98 5.02
C MET A 94 -7.00 -0.83 5.99
N PRO A 95 -6.80 0.44 5.54
CA PRO A 95 -6.69 1.57 6.47
C PRO A 95 -7.94 1.75 7.34
N LEU A 96 -9.14 1.51 6.80
CA LEU A 96 -10.39 1.57 7.56
C LEU A 96 -10.45 0.48 8.63
N TRP A 97 -10.01 -0.73 8.32
CA TRP A 97 -9.91 -1.82 9.29
C TRP A 97 -8.92 -1.51 10.41
N ILE A 98 -7.73 -0.99 10.09
CA ILE A 98 -6.72 -0.58 11.07
C ILE A 98 -7.32 0.50 12.00
N LYS A 99 -7.95 1.52 11.41
CA LYS A 99 -8.64 2.58 12.14
C LYS A 99 -9.67 2.00 13.12
N ASN A 100 -10.57 1.16 12.62
CA ASN A 100 -11.67 0.62 13.42
C ASN A 100 -11.19 -0.32 14.54
N ARG A 101 -10.03 -0.96 14.38
CA ARG A 101 -9.48 -1.88 15.39
C ARG A 101 -8.65 -1.18 16.47
N TYR A 102 -7.81 -0.22 16.06
CA TYR A 102 -6.75 0.29 16.93
C TYR A 102 -6.94 1.75 17.37
N GLU A 103 -7.77 2.54 16.68
CA GLU A 103 -8.05 3.90 17.15
C GLU A 103 -9.02 3.89 18.34
N THR A 104 -8.78 4.79 19.28
CA THR A 104 -9.70 5.12 20.36
C THR A 104 -10.07 6.61 20.25
N LYS A 105 -10.82 7.13 21.23
CA LYS A 105 -11.10 8.58 21.27
C LYS A 105 -9.82 9.38 21.57
N GLU A 106 -8.86 8.76 22.23
CA GLU A 106 -7.62 9.36 22.73
C GLU A 106 -6.42 9.08 21.81
N THR A 107 -6.45 7.96 21.09
CA THR A 107 -5.34 7.52 20.23
C THR A 107 -5.81 7.45 18.78
N LYS A 108 -5.18 8.26 17.92
CA LYS A 108 -5.22 8.09 16.46
C LYS A 108 -3.91 7.47 16.02
N LEU A 109 -3.98 6.49 15.12
CA LEU A 109 -2.80 5.77 14.68
C LEU A 109 -2.51 6.16 13.22
N PRO A 110 -1.47 6.94 12.94
CA PRO A 110 -1.09 7.30 11.58
C PRO A 110 -0.75 6.05 10.75
N ILE A 111 -1.16 6.04 9.49
CA ILE A 111 -0.95 4.94 8.56
C ILE A 111 -0.11 5.43 7.39
N PHE A 112 1.00 4.75 7.13
CA PHE A 112 1.86 4.99 5.98
C PHE A 112 1.75 3.79 5.04
N ILE A 113 1.25 4.00 3.82
CA ILE A 113 1.28 2.97 2.78
C ILE A 113 2.71 2.92 2.23
N THR A 114 3.52 2.00 2.76
CA THR A 114 4.96 1.95 2.50
C THR A 114 5.29 1.35 1.14
N GLU A 115 4.40 0.52 0.59
CA GLU A 115 4.51 0.02 -0.77
C GLU A 115 3.14 -0.25 -1.39
N ASN A 116 2.98 0.16 -2.65
CA ASN A 116 1.94 -0.28 -3.56
C ASN A 116 2.44 -0.17 -4.99
N GLY A 117 2.07 -1.11 -5.85
CA GLY A 117 2.43 -1.06 -7.27
C GLY A 117 2.18 -2.39 -7.97
N ILE A 118 2.73 -2.53 -9.17
CA ILE A 118 2.59 -3.73 -10.00
C ILE A 118 3.87 -3.97 -10.80
N ASN A 119 4.24 -5.25 -10.96
CA ASN A 119 5.25 -5.69 -11.91
C ASN A 119 4.66 -5.65 -13.33
N ALA A 120 4.82 -4.51 -14.00
CA ALA A 120 4.21 -4.21 -15.27
C ALA A 120 5.28 -3.99 -16.34
N ALA A 121 5.44 -4.97 -17.22
CA ALA A 121 5.97 -4.72 -18.55
C ALA A 121 4.78 -4.46 -19.47
N GLY A 122 4.84 -3.37 -20.23
CA GLY A 122 3.85 -3.12 -21.27
C GLY A 122 3.74 -4.29 -22.25
N LYS A 123 2.56 -4.47 -22.85
CA LYS A 123 2.33 -5.53 -23.86
C LYS A 123 3.35 -5.50 -25.00
N THR A 124 3.86 -4.32 -25.35
CA THR A 124 4.76 -4.09 -26.49
C THR A 124 6.18 -3.68 -26.09
N SER A 125 6.38 -3.16 -24.88
CA SER A 125 7.67 -2.59 -24.44
C SER A 125 7.75 -2.47 -22.92
N PRO A 126 8.94 -2.65 -22.29
CA PRO A 126 9.15 -2.35 -20.88
C PRO A 126 8.99 -0.85 -20.54
N LEU A 127 8.92 0.03 -21.54
CA LEU A 127 8.70 1.46 -21.35
C LEU A 127 7.22 1.87 -21.41
N ASP A 128 6.35 1.01 -21.95
CA ASP A 128 4.94 1.32 -22.24
C ASP A 128 3.99 0.62 -21.27
N ASP A 129 4.07 0.97 -19.99
CA ASP A 129 3.28 0.38 -18.91
C ASP A 129 2.09 1.24 -18.47
N TRP A 130 1.54 2.01 -19.40
CA TRP A 130 0.44 2.91 -19.11
C TRP A 130 -0.84 2.15 -18.73
N ASP A 131 -1.25 1.20 -19.55
CA ASP A 131 -2.46 0.40 -19.36
C ASP A 131 -2.40 -0.51 -18.13
N GLU A 132 -1.20 -0.81 -17.64
CA GLU A 132 -0.97 -1.61 -16.45
C GLU A 132 -0.72 -0.72 -15.22
N ARG A 133 0.40 0.00 -15.15
CA ARG A 133 0.81 0.72 -13.93
C ARG A 133 0.05 2.02 -13.72
N ALA A 134 -0.20 2.81 -14.76
CA ALA A 134 -0.93 4.07 -14.59
C ALA A 134 -2.41 3.82 -14.28
N VAL A 135 -3.04 2.83 -14.93
CA VAL A 135 -4.42 2.40 -14.60
C VAL A 135 -4.51 1.84 -13.19
N GLN A 136 -3.57 0.98 -12.77
CA GLN A 136 -3.50 0.48 -11.39
C GLN A 136 -3.39 1.62 -10.39
N ALA A 137 -2.40 2.51 -10.56
CA ALA A 137 -2.16 3.61 -9.64
C ALA A 137 -3.35 4.58 -9.56
N SER A 138 -3.95 4.93 -10.70
CA SER A 138 -5.19 5.73 -10.79
C SER A 138 -6.30 5.11 -9.96
N THR A 139 -6.59 3.82 -10.18
CA THR A 139 -7.72 3.15 -9.52
C THR A 139 -7.48 2.99 -8.02
N PHE A 140 -6.29 2.54 -7.63
CA PHE A 140 -5.92 2.32 -6.23
C PHE A 140 -5.88 3.63 -5.43
N LEU A 141 -5.25 4.68 -5.96
CA LEU A 141 -5.14 5.96 -5.25
C LEU A 141 -6.48 6.70 -5.15
N ARG A 142 -7.42 6.47 -6.08
CA ARG A 142 -8.79 6.98 -5.94
C ARG A 142 -9.54 6.29 -4.80
N GLU A 143 -9.37 4.99 -4.62
CA GLU A 143 -9.92 4.27 -3.45
C GLU A 143 -9.27 4.73 -2.14
N LEU A 144 -7.95 4.95 -2.14
CA LEU A 144 -7.26 5.54 -0.99
C LEU A 144 -7.81 6.92 -0.64
N ALA A 145 -7.94 7.80 -1.64
CA ALA A 145 -8.49 9.14 -1.47
C ALA A 145 -9.92 9.10 -0.93
N ALA A 146 -10.76 8.20 -1.44
CA ALA A 146 -12.11 8.02 -0.95
C ALA A 146 -12.15 7.50 0.50
N GLY A 147 -11.29 6.54 0.87
CA GLY A 147 -11.17 6.09 2.26
C GLY A 147 -10.80 7.22 3.23
N ILE A 148 -9.87 8.08 2.83
CA ILE A 148 -9.47 9.26 3.61
C ILE A 148 -10.64 10.23 3.74
N ASN A 149 -11.24 10.61 2.61
CA ASN A 149 -12.25 11.67 2.55
C ASN A 149 -13.61 11.24 3.12
N GLU A 150 -14.04 10.00 2.91
CA GLU A 150 -15.36 9.50 3.28
C GLU A 150 -15.36 8.79 4.64
N ASN A 151 -14.25 8.15 5.03
CA ASN A 151 -14.17 7.35 6.26
C ASN A 151 -13.24 7.94 7.33
N GLY A 152 -12.53 9.02 7.02
CA GLY A 152 -11.63 9.72 7.93
C GLY A 152 -10.45 8.84 8.37
N THR A 153 -9.95 7.98 7.48
CA THR A 153 -8.77 7.16 7.75
C THR A 153 -7.53 8.04 7.86
N ASN A 154 -6.70 7.81 8.89
CA ASN A 154 -5.53 8.63 9.17
C ASN A 154 -4.31 8.21 8.33
N VAL A 155 -4.43 8.24 7.01
CA VAL A 155 -3.33 7.94 6.10
C VAL A 155 -2.46 9.18 5.93
N VAL A 156 -1.19 9.06 6.34
CA VAL A 156 -0.21 10.15 6.39
C VAL A 156 0.96 9.95 5.41
N GLY A 157 0.87 8.97 4.53
CA GLY A 157 1.95 8.62 3.61
C GLY A 157 1.56 7.57 2.58
N TYR A 158 2.13 7.72 1.39
CA TYR A 158 2.06 6.72 0.32
C TYR A 158 3.38 6.73 -0.45
N THR A 159 4.00 5.56 -0.60
CA THR A 159 5.14 5.34 -1.47
C THR A 159 4.82 4.25 -2.47
N MET A 160 4.92 4.61 -3.75
CA MET A 160 4.80 3.65 -4.83
C MET A 160 6.06 2.79 -4.89
N TRP A 161 5.86 1.47 -5.00
CA TRP A 161 6.90 0.52 -5.34
C TRP A 161 6.92 0.30 -6.87
N SER A 162 7.98 0.66 -7.59
CA SER A 162 9.26 1.21 -7.12
C SER A 162 9.73 2.38 -7.99
N LEU A 163 10.76 3.11 -7.54
CA LEU A 163 11.35 4.17 -8.35
C LEU A 163 12.02 3.61 -9.60
N LEU A 164 12.90 2.62 -9.43
CA LEU A 164 13.64 1.96 -10.50
C LEU A 164 13.16 0.53 -10.67
N ASP A 165 13.33 -0.05 -11.86
CA ASP A 165 13.25 -1.50 -12.01
C ASP A 165 14.25 -2.18 -11.07
N THR A 166 13.82 -3.30 -10.50
CA THR A 166 14.44 -3.92 -9.33
C THR A 166 14.91 -5.34 -9.62
N PHE A 167 15.86 -5.80 -8.81
CA PHE A 167 16.08 -7.23 -8.60
C PHE A 167 15.19 -7.68 -7.44
N GLU A 168 14.13 -8.41 -7.75
CA GLU A 168 13.04 -8.81 -6.87
C GLU A 168 13.29 -10.20 -6.32
N PHE A 169 14.27 -10.27 -5.43
CA PHE A 169 14.75 -11.48 -4.76
C PHE A 169 15.39 -12.52 -5.69
N HIS A 170 14.69 -12.99 -6.71
CA HIS A 170 15.13 -14.09 -7.59
C HIS A 170 15.20 -13.68 -9.06
N SER A 171 14.61 -12.56 -9.46
CA SER A 171 14.57 -12.13 -10.86
C SER A 171 14.52 -10.62 -11.00
N TYR A 172 14.86 -10.11 -12.18
CA TYR A 172 14.64 -8.71 -12.51
C TYR A 172 13.16 -8.47 -12.82
N GLY A 173 12.60 -7.38 -12.30
CA GLY A 173 11.18 -7.04 -12.41
C GLY A 173 10.94 -5.64 -12.96
N ASN A 174 9.83 -5.48 -13.67
CA ASN A 174 9.37 -4.19 -14.22
C ASN A 174 8.49 -3.44 -13.21
N TRP A 175 8.99 -3.25 -11.99
CA TRP A 175 8.26 -2.55 -10.92
C TRP A 175 8.45 -1.03 -10.96
N GLY A 176 9.55 -0.59 -11.58
CA GLY A 176 9.97 0.80 -11.55
C GLY A 176 9.17 1.68 -12.50
N VAL A 177 8.88 2.93 -12.11
CA VAL A 177 8.52 4.00 -13.06
C VAL A 177 9.68 4.45 -13.94
N VAL A 178 10.89 4.04 -13.57
CA VAL A 178 12.10 4.18 -14.37
C VAL A 178 12.60 2.79 -14.74
N HIS A 179 12.66 2.52 -16.04
CA HIS A 179 13.25 1.29 -16.57
C HIS A 179 14.75 1.25 -16.29
N VAL A 180 15.26 0.07 -15.94
CA VAL A 180 16.70 -0.21 -15.87
C VAL A 180 17.03 -1.30 -16.87
N ASP A 181 17.90 -0.97 -17.83
CA ASP A 181 18.44 -1.96 -18.75
C ASP A 181 19.51 -2.79 -18.03
N PHE A 182 19.10 -3.96 -17.53
CA PHE A 182 19.99 -4.90 -16.85
C PHE A 182 20.99 -5.60 -17.78
N THR A 183 20.80 -5.52 -19.10
CA THR A 183 21.73 -6.07 -20.11
C THR A 183 22.84 -5.09 -20.46
N SER A 184 22.59 -3.79 -20.34
CA SER A 184 23.61 -2.74 -20.52
C SER A 184 24.62 -2.73 -19.38
N ASN A 185 25.92 -2.65 -19.72
CA ASN A 185 27.01 -2.46 -18.77
C ASN A 185 26.85 -1.17 -17.93
N ASN A 186 26.20 -0.15 -18.49
CA ASN A 186 25.99 1.14 -17.83
C ASN A 186 24.69 1.18 -17.01
N ARG A 187 23.89 0.10 -17.04
CA ARG A 187 22.56 0.04 -16.42
C ARG A 187 21.71 1.24 -16.83
N THR A 188 21.60 1.49 -18.12
CA THR A 188 20.90 2.68 -18.66
C THR A 188 19.51 2.81 -18.04
N ARG A 189 19.14 4.03 -17.61
CA ARG A 189 17.84 4.32 -17.01
C ARG A 189 16.98 5.16 -17.94
N THR A 190 15.72 4.76 -18.12
CA THR A 190 14.77 5.43 -19.02
C THR A 190 13.42 5.57 -18.34
N LEU A 191 12.85 6.78 -18.33
CA LEU A 191 11.51 7.01 -17.79
C LEU A 191 10.47 6.21 -18.59
N LYS A 192 9.55 5.54 -17.89
CA LYS A 192 8.43 4.81 -18.50
C LYS A 192 7.22 5.71 -18.65
N LYS A 193 6.21 5.31 -19.44
CA LYS A 193 4.99 6.13 -19.62
C LYS A 193 4.29 6.46 -18.30
N SER A 194 4.21 5.52 -17.37
CA SER A 194 3.63 5.76 -16.02
C SER A 194 4.35 6.86 -15.21
N TRP A 195 5.58 7.24 -15.54
CA TRP A 195 6.23 8.43 -14.94
C TRP A 195 5.36 9.68 -15.08
N THR A 196 4.68 9.84 -16.22
CA THR A 196 3.81 11.01 -16.46
C THR A 196 2.64 11.09 -15.49
N PHE A 197 2.08 9.93 -15.09
CA PHE A 197 1.06 9.85 -14.04
C PHE A 197 1.59 10.36 -12.70
N PHE A 198 2.72 9.82 -12.22
CA PHE A 198 3.27 10.20 -10.92
C PHE A 198 3.80 11.63 -10.89
N LYS A 199 4.38 12.11 -12.00
CA LYS A 199 4.74 13.54 -12.17
C LYS A 199 3.52 14.44 -12.04
N ARG A 200 2.40 14.07 -12.66
CA ARG A 200 1.16 14.85 -12.56
C ARG A 200 0.60 14.81 -11.15
N LEU A 201 0.42 13.62 -10.58
CA LEU A 201 -0.05 13.43 -9.20
C LEU A 201 0.72 14.32 -8.21
N THR A 202 2.06 14.29 -8.28
CA THR A 202 2.91 15.03 -7.35
C THR A 202 2.94 16.54 -7.60
N SER A 203 2.67 17.00 -8.82
CA SER A 203 2.64 18.43 -9.14
C SER A 203 1.29 19.08 -8.88
N THR A 204 0.20 18.33 -9.00
CA THR A 204 -1.16 18.84 -8.80
C THR A 204 -1.75 18.49 -7.44
N ASN A 205 -1.17 17.51 -6.73
CA ASN A 205 -1.75 16.88 -5.54
C ASN A 205 -3.19 16.37 -5.77
N VAL A 206 -3.46 15.93 -7.00
CA VAL A 206 -4.75 15.41 -7.45
C VAL A 206 -4.50 14.10 -8.14
N VAL A 207 -5.22 13.05 -7.73
CA VAL A 207 -5.14 11.73 -8.36
C VAL A 207 -5.73 11.82 -9.75
N PRO A 208 -4.90 11.69 -10.82
CA PRO A 208 -5.41 11.73 -12.17
C PRO A 208 -6.28 10.50 -12.47
N PHE A 209 -7.35 10.69 -13.25
CA PHE A 209 -8.11 9.56 -13.77
C PHE A 209 -7.46 9.01 -15.04
N VAL A 210 -7.24 7.70 -15.06
CA VAL A 210 -6.68 6.96 -16.19
C VAL A 210 -7.59 5.76 -16.50
N GLU A 211 -7.94 5.62 -17.78
CA GLU A 211 -8.70 4.49 -18.32
C GLU A 211 -7.77 3.65 -19.23
N ALA A 212 -7.97 2.33 -19.25
CA ALA A 212 -7.17 1.45 -20.12
C ALA A 212 -7.40 1.80 -21.60
N GLY A 213 -6.33 1.84 -22.39
CA GLY A 213 -6.33 2.25 -23.79
C GLY A 213 -6.36 3.77 -24.02
N SER A 214 -6.38 4.57 -22.95
CA SER A 214 -6.17 6.02 -23.06
C SER A 214 -4.71 6.35 -23.34
N ASP A 215 -4.46 7.50 -23.96
CA ASP A 215 -3.11 8.04 -24.06
C ASP A 215 -2.70 8.76 -22.76
N PRO A 216 -1.38 8.84 -22.47
CA PRO A 216 -0.87 9.75 -21.46
C PRO A 216 -1.39 11.17 -21.69
N PHE A 217 -1.65 11.88 -20.59
CA PHE A 217 -2.38 13.15 -20.61
C PHE A 217 -1.93 14.09 -21.75
N PRO A 218 -2.80 14.33 -22.75
CA PRO A 218 -2.65 15.49 -23.61
C PRO A 218 -2.86 16.72 -22.73
N ASP A 219 -2.15 17.82 -22.98
CA ASP A 219 -2.26 19.03 -22.16
C ASP A 219 -3.73 19.39 -21.85
N ASP A 220 -3.98 19.67 -20.57
CA ASP A 220 -5.25 19.53 -19.85
C ASP A 220 -6.53 20.09 -20.50
N SER A 221 -7.52 19.22 -20.71
CA SER A 221 -8.94 19.61 -20.61
C SER A 221 -9.85 18.44 -20.18
N GLY A 222 -10.12 18.39 -18.87
CA GLY A 222 -11.32 17.77 -18.30
C GLY A 222 -11.38 16.24 -18.25
N SER A 223 -10.85 15.64 -17.17
CA SER A 223 -11.30 14.33 -16.71
C SER A 223 -11.52 14.32 -15.19
N SER A 224 -12.48 13.51 -14.74
CA SER A 224 -12.96 13.39 -13.36
C SER A 224 -11.85 12.96 -12.40
N SER A 225 -11.16 13.91 -11.77
CA SER A 225 -10.03 13.67 -10.89
C SER A 225 -10.43 13.71 -9.40
N ALA A 226 -9.68 13.04 -8.52
CA ALA A 226 -9.96 13.03 -7.07
C ALA A 226 -8.89 13.79 -6.27
N HIS A 227 -9.31 14.62 -5.32
CA HIS A 227 -8.40 15.37 -4.45
C HIS A 227 -7.93 14.52 -3.25
N LEU A 228 -6.63 14.58 -2.94
CA LEU A 228 -6.09 14.15 -1.66
C LEU A 228 -6.13 15.36 -0.71
N ILE A 229 -7.11 15.43 0.20
CA ILE A 229 -7.19 16.55 1.15
C ILE A 229 -6.30 16.25 2.35
N SER A 230 -5.08 16.80 2.33
CA SER A 230 -4.28 17.19 3.49
C SER A 230 -3.03 17.89 2.97
N SER A 231 -2.74 19.11 3.45
CA SER A 231 -1.64 19.98 3.03
C SER A 231 -0.22 19.48 3.42
N SER A 232 -0.06 18.18 3.66
CA SER A 232 1.14 17.59 4.27
C SER A 232 1.66 16.36 3.52
N LEU A 233 1.29 16.13 2.26
CA LEU A 233 1.66 14.90 1.55
C LEU A 233 2.34 15.12 0.20
N PHE A 234 3.41 14.35 -0.02
CA PHE A 234 4.24 14.19 -1.21
C PHE A 234 5.45 15.12 -1.36
N ALA A 235 6.47 14.90 -0.52
CA ALA A 235 7.83 14.89 -1.02
C ALA A 235 8.10 13.51 -1.63
N LEU A 236 8.65 13.50 -2.84
CA LEU A 236 9.29 12.32 -3.42
C LEU A 236 10.46 11.93 -2.51
N THR A 237 10.29 11.06 -1.51
CA THR A 237 11.43 10.50 -0.77
C THR A 237 11.93 9.28 -1.55
N ALA A 238 13.13 9.17 -2.13
CA ALA A 238 14.43 9.81 -1.86
C ALA A 238 14.60 10.15 -0.37
N LEU A 239 14.79 9.09 0.42
CA LEU A 239 15.17 9.14 1.83
C LEU A 239 16.19 10.28 2.10
N ILE A 240 15.79 11.34 2.80
CA ILE A 240 16.70 12.36 3.34
C ILE A 240 16.28 12.70 4.78
N VAL A 241 17.12 12.20 5.69
CA VAL A 241 17.51 12.74 7.00
C VAL A 241 16.50 12.64 8.15
N ILE A 242 16.80 11.66 9.00
CA ILE A 242 16.65 11.69 10.46
C ILE A 242 17.15 13.06 10.97
N ASN A 243 16.26 13.96 11.37
CA ASN A 243 16.63 15.05 12.26
C ASN A 243 16.44 14.57 13.70
N THR A 244 17.44 13.88 14.23
CA THR A 244 17.59 13.67 15.67
C THR A 244 18.04 14.98 16.30
N THR A 245 17.09 15.84 16.66
CA THR A 245 17.30 16.79 17.73
C THR A 245 16.18 16.66 18.75
N ASN A 246 16.59 16.24 19.95
CA ASN A 246 15.85 16.17 21.21
C ASN A 246 15.03 14.89 21.47
N ILE A 247 15.74 13.81 21.78
CA ILE A 247 15.26 12.80 22.74
C ILE A 247 16.41 12.49 23.71
N PHE A 248 16.50 13.27 24.78
CA PHE A 248 16.62 12.88 26.20
C PHE A 248 16.87 14.18 27.01
N PRO A 249 16.31 14.31 28.23
CA PRO A 249 16.59 15.44 29.12
C PRO A 249 18.04 15.44 29.61
#